data_AF-A0A538QU83-F1
#
_entry.id   AF-A0A538QU83-F1
#
_cell.length_a   1.000
_cell.length_b   1.000
_cell.length_c   1.000
_cell.angle_alpha   90.00
_cell.angle_beta   90.00
_cell.angle_gamma   90.00
#
_symmetry.space_group_name_H-M   'P 1'
#
loop_
_entity.id
_entity.type
_entity.pdbx_description
1 polymer ?
#
loop_
_entity_poly.entity_id
_entity_poly.type
_entity_poly.pdbx_seq_one_letter_code
_entity_poly.pdbx_strand_id
1 'polypeptide(L)'
;MSAVQASTTPTATLWSPRRIAALPVRTLVLDGELGVFDQQLRSRFDWLRHRQPAELATPPVLIAFDVLYVKGRDVSQRPLRERRPRLEDLVAGADLVHASRRLAPNGLEAWAQVLERGYEGLVAKDDDSLYVGGPMRAWLKVKVPGWTQAEHRWQRTLTPGKA
;
A
#
# COMPACT_ATOMS: atom_id res chain seq x y z
N MET A 1 -5.88 7.07 -50.77
CA MET A 1 -6.00 8.21 -49.84
C MET A 1 -6.21 7.65 -48.46
N SER A 2 -5.22 7.85 -47.57
CA SER A 2 -5.23 7.35 -46.19
C SER A 2 -6.22 8.14 -45.33
N ALA A 3 -6.98 7.44 -44.50
CA ALA A 3 -7.60 8.01 -43.31
C ALA A 3 -7.10 7.20 -42.10
N VAL A 4 -6.13 7.78 -41.39
CA VAL A 4 -5.62 7.28 -40.12
C VAL A 4 -6.71 7.51 -39.07
N GLN A 5 -7.29 6.43 -38.54
CA GLN A 5 -8.09 6.50 -37.33
C GLN A 5 -7.15 6.72 -36.14
N ALA A 6 -7.28 7.88 -35.51
CA ALA A 6 -6.58 8.21 -34.28
C ALA A 6 -7.08 7.28 -33.16
N SER A 7 -6.24 6.31 -32.78
CA SER A 7 -6.42 5.52 -31.56
C SER A 7 -6.15 6.43 -30.36
N THR A 8 -7.21 6.97 -29.77
CA THR A 8 -7.09 7.71 -28.51
C THR A 8 -7.05 6.69 -27.37
N THR A 9 -5.84 6.30 -26.97
CA THR A 9 -5.61 5.47 -25.78
C THR A 9 -6.09 6.25 -24.55
N PRO A 10 -7.02 5.73 -23.73
CA PRO A 10 -7.55 6.47 -22.59
C PRO A 10 -6.63 6.31 -21.38
N THR A 11 -5.53 7.06 -21.36
CA THR A 11 -4.60 7.12 -20.20
C THR A 11 -5.27 7.77 -18.97
N ALA A 12 -6.41 8.45 -19.14
CA ALA A 12 -7.11 9.17 -18.07
C ALA A 12 -8.07 8.31 -17.22
N THR A 13 -8.29 7.03 -17.55
CA THR A 13 -9.36 6.22 -16.92
C THR A 13 -8.93 5.51 -15.64
N LEU A 14 -7.63 5.41 -15.34
CA LEU A 14 -7.15 4.69 -14.16
C LEU A 14 -7.34 5.46 -12.84
N TRP A 15 -7.50 6.78 -12.91
CA TRP A 15 -7.74 7.63 -11.74
C TRP A 15 -9.05 8.40 -11.92
N SER A 16 -10.19 7.73 -11.73
CA SER A 16 -11.45 8.42 -11.51
C SER A 16 -11.71 8.54 -10.00
N PRO A 17 -11.88 9.75 -9.43
CA PRO A 17 -12.32 9.94 -8.04
C PRO A 17 -13.61 9.17 -7.70
N ARG A 18 -14.40 8.88 -8.74
CA ARG A 18 -15.67 8.14 -8.69
C ARG A 18 -15.58 6.73 -8.10
N ARG A 19 -14.41 6.08 -8.08
CA ARG A 19 -14.27 4.71 -7.58
C ARG A 19 -13.98 4.61 -6.07
N ILE A 20 -13.38 5.63 -5.46
CA ILE A 20 -13.24 5.71 -3.99
C ILE A 20 -14.57 6.15 -3.35
N ALA A 21 -15.37 6.94 -4.06
CA ALA A 21 -16.67 7.43 -3.61
C ALA A 21 -17.73 6.33 -3.36
N ALA A 22 -17.45 5.08 -3.73
CA ALA A 22 -18.34 3.94 -3.49
C ALA A 22 -18.34 3.44 -2.03
N LEU A 23 -17.37 3.88 -1.21
CA LEU A 23 -17.33 3.51 0.20
C LEU A 23 -18.59 4.04 0.92
N PRO A 24 -19.21 3.26 1.83
CA PRO A 24 -20.49 3.60 2.47
C PRO A 24 -20.34 4.64 3.59
N VAL A 25 -19.53 5.68 3.40
CA VAL A 25 -19.23 6.73 4.39
C VAL A 25 -19.05 8.09 3.74
N ARG A 26 -19.55 9.13 4.42
CA ARG A 26 -19.43 10.52 3.96
C ARG A 26 -18.09 11.16 4.30
N THR A 27 -17.49 10.78 5.42
CA THR A 27 -16.21 11.32 5.91
C THR A 27 -15.33 10.18 6.40
N LEU A 28 -14.09 10.18 5.93
CA LEU A 28 -13.13 9.11 6.15
C LEU A 28 -11.70 9.66 6.07
N VAL A 29 -10.84 9.22 6.99
CA VAL A 29 -9.39 9.36 6.89
C VAL A 29 -8.79 7.97 7.09
N LEU A 30 -8.11 7.48 6.05
CA LEU A 30 -7.36 6.22 6.07
C LEU A 30 -5.87 6.52 6.07
N ASP A 31 -5.10 5.66 6.72
CA ASP A 31 -3.66 5.60 6.53
C ASP A 31 -3.31 4.28 5.81
N GLY A 32 -2.41 4.36 4.83
CA GLY A 32 -2.22 3.30 3.86
C GLY A 32 -1.07 3.55 2.91
N GLU A 33 -0.78 2.53 2.11
CA GLU A 33 0.20 2.60 1.03
C GLU A 33 -0.51 2.51 -0.32
N LEU A 34 -0.19 3.43 -1.23
CA LEU A 34 -0.61 3.29 -2.63
C LEU A 34 0.29 2.25 -3.28
N GLY A 35 -0.32 1.21 -3.87
CA GLY A 35 0.38 0.10 -4.49
C GLY A 35 -0.10 -0.14 -5.92
N VAL A 36 0.82 -0.64 -6.74
CA VAL A 36 0.52 -1.31 -8.02
C VAL A 36 1.19 -2.67 -7.97
N PHE A 37 0.52 -3.69 -8.50
CA PHE A 37 0.93 -5.06 -8.33
C PHE A 37 1.23 -5.73 -9.67
N ASP A 38 2.23 -6.62 -9.66
CA ASP A 38 2.49 -7.54 -10.76
C ASP A 38 1.52 -8.74 -10.72
N GLN A 39 1.62 -9.63 -11.71
CA GLN A 39 0.77 -10.83 -11.80
C GLN A 39 0.97 -11.82 -10.63
N GLN A 40 2.07 -11.69 -9.87
CA GLN A 40 2.30 -12.46 -8.65
C GLN A 40 1.84 -11.72 -7.39
N LEU A 41 1.10 -10.61 -7.54
CA LEU A 41 0.61 -9.75 -6.47
C LEU A 41 1.73 -9.21 -5.57
N ARG A 42 2.91 -8.95 -6.15
CA ARG A 42 4.00 -8.24 -5.48
C ARG A 42 3.93 -6.75 -5.78
N SER A 43 4.07 -5.93 -4.73
CA SER A 43 4.05 -4.48 -4.88
C SER A 43 5.25 -3.99 -5.70
N ARG A 44 4.99 -3.11 -6.66
CA ARG A 44 5.97 -2.49 -7.56
C ARG A 44 5.92 -0.98 -7.43
N PHE A 45 6.31 -0.46 -6.27
CA PHE A 45 6.23 0.96 -5.95
C PHE A 45 6.86 1.88 -7.02
N ASP A 46 7.97 1.44 -7.64
CA ASP A 46 8.64 2.21 -8.72
C ASP A 46 7.76 2.48 -9.94
N TRP A 47 6.78 1.61 -10.21
CA TRP A 47 5.85 1.75 -11.33
C TRP A 47 4.81 2.85 -11.11
N LEU A 48 4.68 3.38 -9.89
CA LEU A 48 3.91 4.60 -9.64
C LEU A 48 4.62 5.85 -10.15
N ARG A 49 5.96 5.82 -10.25
CA ARG A 49 6.79 6.99 -10.61
C ARG A 49 7.14 7.04 -12.10
N HIS A 50 7.27 5.89 -12.73
CA HIS A 50 7.68 5.76 -14.12
C HIS A 50 6.54 5.13 -14.93
N ARG A 51 6.21 5.71 -16.10
CA ARG A 51 5.07 5.31 -16.98
C ARG A 51 4.93 3.78 -17.07
N GLN A 52 3.68 3.33 -16.97
CA GLN A 52 3.29 1.93 -16.84
C GLN A 52 3.91 1.06 -17.96
N PRO A 53 4.64 -0.03 -17.63
CA PRO A 53 4.84 -1.10 -18.59
C PRO A 53 3.47 -1.66 -19.00
N ALA A 54 3.36 -2.26 -20.19
CA ALA A 54 2.10 -2.82 -20.73
C ALA A 54 1.48 -3.97 -19.89
N GLU A 55 2.05 -4.28 -18.72
CA GLU A 55 1.86 -5.51 -17.95
C GLU A 55 1.39 -5.28 -16.50
N LEU A 56 0.72 -4.16 -16.20
CA LEU A 56 0.11 -4.03 -14.87
C LEU A 56 -0.97 -5.09 -14.66
N ALA A 57 -0.90 -5.81 -13.54
CA ALA A 57 -1.97 -6.72 -13.14
C ALA A 57 -3.12 -5.98 -12.44
N THR A 58 -2.84 -4.81 -11.85
CA THR A 58 -3.84 -3.99 -11.15
C THR A 58 -3.75 -2.51 -11.56
N PRO A 59 -4.86 -1.76 -11.51
CA PRO A 59 -4.76 -0.31 -11.37
C PRO A 59 -4.02 0.07 -10.06
N PRO A 60 -3.62 1.33 -9.87
CA PRO A 60 -3.21 1.81 -8.55
C PRO A 60 -4.34 1.58 -7.53
N VAL A 61 -4.01 0.93 -6.42
CA VAL A 61 -4.95 0.62 -5.33
C VAL A 61 -4.37 1.10 -4.00
N LEU A 62 -5.25 1.53 -3.09
CA LEU A 62 -4.87 1.87 -1.72
C LEU A 62 -4.92 0.63 -0.85
N ILE A 63 -3.77 0.24 -0.29
CA ILE A 63 -3.68 -0.78 0.76
C ILE A 63 -3.68 -0.06 2.11
N ALA A 64 -4.87 0.15 2.65
CA ALA A 64 -5.07 0.82 3.93
C ALA A 64 -4.68 -0.11 5.09
N PHE A 65 -3.95 0.41 6.07
CA PHE A 65 -3.57 -0.35 7.26
C PHE A 65 -4.11 0.24 8.56
N ASP A 66 -4.69 1.44 8.53
CA ASP A 66 -5.39 2.05 9.67
C ASP A 66 -6.54 2.98 9.23
N VAL A 67 -7.45 3.28 10.15
CA VAL A 67 -8.52 4.28 9.99
C VAL A 67 -8.45 5.26 11.15
N LEU A 68 -8.37 6.55 10.83
CA LEU A 68 -8.13 7.62 11.80
C LEU A 68 -9.40 8.44 12.06
N TYR A 69 -10.27 8.53 11.07
CA TYR A 69 -11.51 9.28 11.16
C TYR A 69 -12.61 8.59 10.36
N VAL A 70 -13.81 8.45 10.90
CA VAL A 70 -14.94 7.80 10.23
C VAL A 70 -16.27 8.35 10.72
N LYS A 71 -17.21 8.60 9.81
CA LYS A 71 -18.60 9.01 10.14
C LYS A 71 -18.65 10.22 11.09
N GLY A 72 -17.78 11.21 10.84
CA GLY A 72 -17.74 12.44 11.63
C GLY A 72 -16.99 12.33 12.96
N ARG A 73 -16.28 11.22 13.22
CA ARG A 73 -15.58 10.99 14.49
C ARG A 73 -14.12 10.67 14.27
N ASP A 74 -13.26 11.33 15.03
CA ASP A 74 -11.86 10.93 15.20
C ASP A 74 -11.81 9.65 16.04
N VAL A 75 -11.13 8.63 15.52
CA VAL A 75 -10.91 7.34 16.18
C VAL A 75 -9.43 7.06 16.41
N SER A 76 -8.52 7.99 16.08
CA SER A 76 -7.08 7.86 16.26
C SER A 76 -6.68 7.57 17.72
N GLN A 77 -7.46 8.08 18.67
CA GLN A 77 -7.28 7.88 20.12
C GLN A 77 -7.95 6.60 20.66
N ARG A 78 -8.47 5.73 19.78
CA ARG A 78 -8.94 4.38 20.15
C ARG A 78 -7.81 3.39 19.93
N PRO A 79 -7.70 2.29 20.70
CA PRO A 79 -6.71 1.22 20.45
C PRO A 79 -6.77 0.64 19.02
N LEU A 80 -5.65 0.11 18.50
CA LEU A 80 -5.61 -0.49 17.17
C LEU A 80 -6.59 -1.68 17.02
N ARG A 81 -6.74 -2.51 18.06
CA ARG A 81 -7.75 -3.59 18.13
C ARG A 81 -9.17 -3.12 17.86
N GLU A 82 -9.44 -1.84 18.09
CA GLU A 82 -10.72 -1.20 17.84
C GLU A 82 -10.78 -0.52 16.47
N ARG A 83 -9.70 0.12 16.02
CA ARG A 83 -9.67 0.79 14.70
C ARG A 83 -9.64 -0.21 13.55
N ARG A 84 -8.90 -1.29 13.72
CA ARG A 84 -8.58 -2.21 12.64
C ARG A 84 -9.78 -3.01 12.11
N PRO A 85 -10.68 -3.58 12.94
CA PRO A 85 -11.91 -4.19 12.44
C PRO A 85 -12.82 -3.20 11.70
N ARG A 86 -12.89 -1.95 12.19
CA ARG A 86 -13.68 -0.89 11.52
C ARG A 86 -13.15 -0.61 10.11
N LEU A 87 -11.83 -0.55 9.94
CA LEU A 87 -11.22 -0.44 8.62
C LEU A 87 -11.64 -1.61 7.72
N GLU A 88 -11.51 -2.85 8.21
CA GLU A 88 -11.82 -4.07 7.46
C GLU A 88 -13.28 -4.08 7.00
N ASP A 89 -14.22 -3.73 7.87
CA ASP A 89 -15.65 -3.62 7.54
C ASP A 89 -15.93 -2.52 6.51
N LEU A 90 -15.27 -1.36 6.61
CA LEU A 90 -15.50 -0.22 5.73
C LEU A 90 -15.10 -0.49 4.29
N VAL A 91 -14.02 -1.25 4.10
CA VAL A 91 -13.44 -1.52 2.77
C VAL A 91 -13.82 -2.89 2.24
N ALA A 92 -14.63 -3.65 2.97
CA ALA A 92 -15.18 -4.92 2.52
C ALA A 92 -15.97 -4.73 1.22
N GLY A 93 -15.55 -5.40 0.16
CA GLY A 93 -16.17 -5.29 -1.17
C GLY A 93 -15.84 -4.02 -1.95
N ALA A 94 -14.90 -3.19 -1.48
CA ALA A 94 -14.42 -2.05 -2.25
C ALA A 94 -13.42 -2.50 -3.34
N ASP A 95 -13.49 -1.84 -4.51
CA ASP A 95 -12.69 -2.22 -5.68
C ASP A 95 -11.23 -1.75 -5.60
N LEU A 96 -11.00 -0.52 -5.12
CA LEU A 96 -9.68 0.15 -5.17
C LEU A 96 -9.06 0.39 -3.80
N VAL A 97 -9.75 0.03 -2.73
CA VAL A 97 -9.28 0.17 -1.37
C VAL A 97 -9.37 -1.18 -0.70
N HIS A 98 -8.24 -1.68 -0.23
CA HIS A 98 -8.17 -2.96 0.48
C HIS A 98 -7.51 -2.76 1.82
N ALA A 99 -7.95 -3.52 2.82
CA ALA A 99 -7.22 -3.60 4.07
C ALA A 99 -5.93 -4.39 3.86
N SER A 100 -4.82 -3.94 4.46
CA SER A 100 -3.55 -4.68 4.46
C SER A 100 -3.76 -6.08 5.06
N ARG A 101 -3.08 -7.10 4.57
CA ARG A 101 -3.29 -8.47 5.07
C ARG A 101 -2.84 -8.60 6.54
N ARG A 102 -3.68 -9.22 7.38
CA ARG A 102 -3.24 -9.73 8.69
C ARG A 102 -2.49 -11.04 8.48
N LEU A 103 -1.34 -11.16 9.13
CA LEU A 103 -0.59 -12.42 9.23
C LEU A 103 -1.03 -13.19 10.48
N ALA A 104 -0.38 -14.32 10.76
CA ALA A 104 -0.60 -15.04 12.00
C ALA A 104 -0.43 -14.13 13.23
N PRO A 105 -1.19 -14.35 14.32
CA PRO A 105 -1.04 -13.58 15.55
C PRO A 105 0.30 -13.87 16.24
N ASN A 106 0.84 -15.08 16.08
CA ASN A 106 2.18 -15.40 16.54
C ASN A 106 3.24 -14.78 15.58
N GLY A 107 4.17 -14.00 16.14
CA GLY A 107 5.17 -13.29 15.33
C GLY A 107 6.10 -14.19 14.51
N LEU A 108 6.46 -15.38 15.01
CA LEU A 108 7.32 -16.32 14.28
C LEU A 108 6.56 -16.99 13.13
N GLU A 109 5.30 -17.35 13.35
CA GLU A 109 4.43 -17.87 12.29
C GLU A 109 4.16 -16.80 11.21
N ALA A 110 3.94 -15.55 11.63
CA ALA A 110 3.80 -14.42 10.72
C ALA A 110 5.06 -14.23 9.88
N TRP A 111 6.23 -14.36 10.51
CA TRP A 111 7.51 -14.30 9.82
C TRP A 111 7.69 -15.44 8.81
N ALA A 112 7.30 -16.66 9.17
CA ALA A 112 7.31 -17.78 8.22
C ALA A 112 6.45 -17.49 6.98
N GLN A 113 5.27 -16.89 7.16
CA GLN A 113 4.42 -16.46 6.04
C GLN A 113 5.05 -15.36 5.18
N VAL A 114 5.80 -14.42 5.79
CA VAL A 114 6.56 -13.39 5.03
C VAL A 114 7.56 -14.06 4.09
N LEU A 115 8.33 -15.04 4.60
CA LEU A 115 9.34 -15.74 3.82
C LEU A 115 8.71 -16.60 2.72
N GLU A 116 7.69 -17.39 3.05
CA GLU A 116 6.98 -18.26 2.11
C GLU A 116 6.38 -17.46 0.94
N ARG A 117 5.84 -16.28 1.23
CA ARG A 117 5.16 -15.44 0.23
C ARG A 117 6.09 -14.44 -0.48
N GLY A 118 7.37 -14.40 -0.11
CA GLY A 118 8.35 -13.48 -0.69
C GLY A 118 8.03 -12.01 -0.45
N TYR A 119 7.46 -11.67 0.70
CA TYR A 119 7.18 -10.28 1.10
C TYR A 119 8.47 -9.54 1.51
N GLU A 120 8.45 -8.19 1.47
CA GLU A 120 9.52 -7.34 2.01
C GLU A 120 9.83 -7.64 3.47
N GLY A 121 8.78 -7.93 4.21
CA GLY A 121 8.76 -7.91 5.65
C GLY A 121 7.34 -7.79 6.17
N LEU A 122 7.24 -7.38 7.43
CA LEU A 122 5.99 -7.08 8.11
C LEU A 122 6.14 -5.81 8.95
N VAL A 123 5.01 -5.27 9.38
CA VAL A 123 4.96 -4.28 10.46
C VAL A 123 4.20 -4.92 11.62
N ALA A 124 4.91 -5.24 12.69
CA ALA A 124 4.29 -5.69 13.93
C ALA A 124 3.71 -4.46 14.63
N LYS A 125 2.45 -4.54 15.03
CA LYS A 125 1.75 -3.43 15.69
C LYS A 125 1.16 -3.92 17.01
N ASP A 126 1.35 -3.13 18.05
CA ASP A 126 0.67 -3.33 19.33
C ASP A 126 -0.83 -3.02 19.16
N ASP A 127 -1.66 -4.01 19.46
CA ASP A 127 -3.12 -3.92 19.35
C ASP A 127 -3.71 -2.88 20.32
N ASP A 128 -2.99 -2.53 21.38
CA ASP A 128 -3.42 -1.56 22.38
C ASP A 128 -2.94 -0.14 22.05
N SER A 129 -2.14 0.01 20.98
CA SER A 129 -1.57 1.29 20.58
C SER A 129 -2.62 2.27 20.05
N LEU A 130 -2.49 3.52 20.50
CA LEU A 130 -3.14 4.66 19.86
C LEU A 130 -2.38 5.03 18.58
N TYR A 131 -3.04 5.75 17.68
CA TYR A 131 -2.36 6.31 16.51
C TYR A 131 -1.64 7.60 16.91
N VAL A 132 -0.32 7.62 16.74
CA VAL A 132 0.55 8.77 17.03
C VAL A 132 1.34 9.09 15.77
N GLY A 133 1.32 10.36 15.36
CA GLY A 133 2.14 10.80 14.21
C GLY A 133 3.64 10.72 14.54
N GLY A 134 4.43 10.19 13.61
CA GLY A 134 5.88 10.09 13.73
C GLY A 134 6.38 8.73 14.25
N PRO A 135 7.68 8.60 14.56
CA PRO A 135 8.27 7.35 15.00
C PRO A 135 7.67 6.87 16.33
N MET A 136 7.31 5.58 16.40
CA MET A 136 6.78 4.96 17.61
C MET A 136 7.34 3.55 17.80
N ARG A 137 7.44 3.11 19.05
CA ARG A 137 7.88 1.74 19.39
C ARG A 137 6.77 0.71 19.29
N ALA A 138 5.51 1.15 19.32
CA ALA A 138 4.36 0.27 19.19
C ALA A 138 4.25 -0.35 17.79
N TRP A 139 4.89 0.23 16.78
CA TRP A 139 4.88 -0.26 15.40
C TRP A 139 6.33 -0.54 14.98
N LEU A 140 6.65 -1.82 14.79
CA LEU A 140 8.00 -2.29 14.47
C LEU A 140 8.01 -2.85 13.06
N LYS A 141 8.73 -2.18 12.16
CA LYS A 141 8.99 -2.71 10.82
C LYS A 141 10.12 -3.74 10.90
N VAL A 142 9.83 -4.97 10.47
CA VAL A 142 10.79 -6.07 10.39
C VAL A 142 10.94 -6.46 8.92
N LYS A 143 12.16 -6.42 8.39
CA LYS A 143 12.45 -6.66 6.97
C LYS A 143 13.27 -7.92 6.78
N VAL A 144 13.04 -8.61 5.66
CA VAL A 144 13.89 -9.74 5.24
C VAL A 144 15.29 -9.21 4.96
N PRO A 145 16.36 -9.82 5.52
CA PRO A 145 17.73 -9.41 5.26
C PRO A 145 18.05 -9.40 3.76
N GLY A 146 18.78 -8.38 3.29
CA GLY A 146 19.10 -8.23 1.88
C GLY A 146 17.91 -7.85 0.99
N TRP A 147 16.71 -7.71 1.54
CA TRP A 147 15.58 -7.17 0.79
C TRP A 147 15.81 -5.69 0.49
N THR A 148 16.21 -5.44 -0.74
CA THR A 148 16.31 -4.13 -1.36
C THR A 148 15.14 -4.01 -2.35
N GLN A 149 14.27 -3.00 -2.21
CA GLN A 149 13.64 -2.45 -3.43
C GLN A 149 14.84 -2.00 -4.23
N ALA A 150 15.22 -2.68 -5.31
CA ALA A 150 16.47 -2.43 -6.03
C ALA A 150 16.94 -0.97 -5.87
N GLU A 151 18.01 -0.75 -5.10
CA GLU A 151 18.57 0.58 -4.82
C GLU A 151 19.26 1.15 -6.07
N HIS A 152 18.50 1.34 -7.15
CA HIS A 152 18.85 2.23 -8.25
C HIS A 152 18.60 3.70 -7.88
N ARG A 153 18.80 4.08 -6.61
CA ARG A 153 18.67 5.47 -6.16
C ARG A 153 19.90 6.10 -5.55
N TRP A 154 21.03 5.40 -5.38
CA TRP A 154 22.26 6.01 -4.86
C TRP A 154 23.62 5.51 -5.42
N GLN A 155 23.68 4.67 -6.47
CA GLN A 155 24.97 4.24 -7.09
C GLN A 155 25.35 4.94 -8.42
N ARG A 156 24.83 6.14 -8.68
CA ARG A 156 25.39 7.09 -9.66
C ARG A 156 25.50 8.43 -8.94
N THR A 157 26.59 8.77 -8.26
CA THR A 157 27.83 9.24 -8.89
C THR A 157 28.96 9.13 -7.84
N LEU A 158 29.78 8.10 -7.94
CA LEU A 158 31.20 8.20 -7.58
C LEU A 158 31.95 7.59 -8.75
N THR A 159 32.11 8.37 -9.81
CA THR A 159 33.26 8.17 -10.68
C THR A 159 34.47 8.47 -9.82
N PRO A 160 35.41 7.53 -9.58
CA PRO A 160 36.71 7.91 -9.08
C PRO A 160 37.30 8.82 -10.15
N GLY A 161 37.52 10.09 -9.82
CA GLY A 161 38.41 10.92 -10.61
C GLY A 161 39.71 10.15 -10.75
N LYS A 162 40.04 9.78 -11.99
CA LYS A 162 41.35 9.24 -12.34
C LYS A 162 42.42 10.18 -11.79
N ALA A 163 43.48 9.58 -11.24
CA ALA A 163 44.75 10.21 -10.95
C ALA A 163 45.31 10.96 -12.18
#